data_AF-A0A6G3Z5P3-F1
#
_entry.id   AF-A0A6G3Z5P3-F1
#
_cell.length_a   1.000
_cell.length_b   1.000
_cell.length_c   1.000
_cell.angle_alpha   90.00
_cell.angle_beta   90.00
_cell.angle_gamma   90.00
#
_symmetry.space_group_name_H-M   'P 1'
#
loop_
_entity.id
_entity.type
_entity.pdbx_description
1 polymer ?
#
loop_
_entity_poly.entity_id
_entity_poly.type
_entity_poly.pdbx_seq_one_letter_code
_entity_poly.pdbx_strand_id
1 'polypeptide(L)' 'MSVNGMGFRGIERVTDIHHTTVINWVKQVGEQLPDSYDPDAVPEVGELDE' A
#
# COMPACT_ATOMS: atom_id res chain seq x y z
N MET A 1 -1.13 -0.18 6.54
CA MET A 1 -2.05 0.93 6.86
C MET A 1 -2.32 1.68 5.55
N SER A 2 -3.55 2.10 5.22
CA SER A 2 -3.75 2.90 4.00
C SER A 2 -3.12 4.29 4.16
N VAL A 3 -2.82 4.98 3.06
CA VAL A 3 -2.02 6.23 2.98
C VAL A 3 -2.45 7.32 3.97
N ASN A 4 -3.70 7.33 4.41
CA ASN A 4 -4.25 8.31 5.37
C ASN A 4 -4.43 7.75 6.80
N GLY A 5 -3.70 6.70 7.18
CA GLY A 5 -3.87 6.08 8.51
C GLY A 5 -5.14 5.23 8.66
N MET A 6 -5.95 5.10 7.59
CA MET A 6 -7.26 4.44 7.68
C MET A 6 -7.12 2.91 7.54
N GLY A 7 -7.79 2.15 8.40
CA GLY A 7 -7.92 0.70 8.25
C GLY A 7 -8.91 0.32 7.14
N PHE A 8 -8.88 -0.92 6.63
CA PHE A 8 -9.79 -1.37 5.56
C PHE A 8 -11.27 -1.20 5.91
N ARG A 9 -11.66 -1.42 7.18
CA ARG A 9 -13.02 -1.14 7.69
C ARG A 9 -13.35 0.36 7.73
N GLY A 10 -12.34 1.22 7.83
CA GLY A 10 -12.54 2.67 7.74
C GLY A 10 -12.89 3.06 6.31
N ILE A 11 -12.19 2.48 5.33
CA ILE A 11 -12.45 2.69 3.90
C ILE A 11 -13.89 2.25 3.57
N GLU A 12 -14.31 1.08 4.03
CA GLU A 12 -15.68 0.59 3.87
C GLU A 12 -16.75 1.60 4.33
N ARG A 13 -16.53 2.27 5.46
CA ARG A 13 -17.50 3.27 5.98
C ARG A 13 -17.62 4.50 5.10
N VAL A 14 -16.58 4.85 4.34
CA VAL A 14 -16.55 6.07 3.51
C VAL A 14 -16.97 5.77 2.07
N THR A 15 -16.69 4.56 1.58
CA THR A 15 -16.92 4.18 0.19
C THR A 15 -18.10 3.23 -0.01
N ASP A 16 -18.65 2.66 1.06
CA ASP A 16 -19.64 1.58 1.06
C ASP A 16 -19.15 0.30 0.33
N ILE A 17 -17.84 0.17 0.14
CA ILE A 17 -17.20 -1.02 -0.43
C ILE A 17 -16.78 -1.94 0.71
N HIS A 18 -17.29 -3.16 0.73
CA HIS A 18 -16.96 -4.13 1.76
C HIS A 18 -15.43 -4.33 1.89
N HIS A 19 -14.90 -4.28 3.12
CA HIS A 19 -13.46 -4.27 3.36
C HIS A 19 -12.70 -5.46 2.76
N THR A 20 -13.35 -6.62 2.59
CA THR A 20 -12.74 -7.79 1.93
C THR A 20 -12.45 -7.55 0.46
N THR A 21 -13.30 -6.78 -0.24
CA THR A 21 -13.08 -6.38 -1.63
C THR A 21 -11.83 -5.51 -1.74
N VAL A 22 -11.68 -4.54 -0.84
CA VAL A 22 -10.49 -3.67 -0.79
C VAL A 22 -9.23 -4.49 -0.50
N ILE A 23 -9.28 -5.45 0.44
CA ILE A 23 -8.16 -6.36 0.73
C ILE A 23 -7.77 -7.16 -0.52
N ASN A 24 -8.74 -7.71 -1.25
CA ASN A 24 -8.47 -8.51 -2.44
C ASN A 24 -7.83 -7.68 -3.56
N TRP A 25 -8.26 -6.43 -3.75
CA TRP A 25 -7.62 -5.52 -4.70
C TRP A 25 -6.18 -5.20 -4.31
N VAL A 26 -5.92 -4.91 -3.02
CA VAL A 26 -4.56 -4.67 -2.54
C VAL A 26 -3.66 -5.88 -2.77
N LYS A 27 -4.16 -7.11 -2.57
CA LYS A 27 -3.41 -8.33 -2.89
C LYS A 27 -3.08 -8.45 -4.37
N GLN A 28 -4.06 -8.25 -5.25
CA GLN A 28 -3.87 -8.32 -6.71
C GLN A 28 -2.84 -7.29 -7.22
N VAL A 29 -2.85 -6.08 -6.67
CA VAL A 29 -1.85 -5.06 -7.01
C VAL A 29 -0.50 -5.43 -6.40
N GLY A 30 -0.47 -5.95 -5.17
CA GLY A 30 0.76 -6.41 -4.52
C GLY A 30 1.47 -7.53 -5.28
N GLU A 31 0.73 -8.44 -5.89
CA GLU A 31 1.27 -9.50 -6.76
C GLU A 31 1.92 -8.97 -8.05
N GLN A 32 1.60 -7.73 -8.46
CA GLN A 32 2.20 -7.08 -9.63
C GLN A 32 3.45 -6.27 -9.28
N LEU A 33 3.72 -6.06 -7.98
CA LEU A 33 4.89 -5.33 -7.54
C LEU A 33 6.12 -6.26 -7.53
N PRO A 34 7.32 -5.74 -7.86
CA PRO A 34 8.55 -6.51 -7.75
C PRO A 34 8.85 -6.83 -6.27
N ASP A 35 9.50 -7.98 -6.03
CA ASP A 35 9.86 -8.44 -4.68
C ASP A 35 10.74 -7.43 -3.91
N SER A 36 11.52 -6.61 -4.63
CA SER A 36 12.27 -5.49 -4.08
C SER A 36 12.14 -4.26 -4.96
N TYR A 37 12.16 -3.09 -4.32
CA TYR A 37 12.31 -1.82 -5.02
C TYR A 37 13.69 -1.77 -5.69
N ASP A 38 13.70 -1.63 -7.02
CA ASP A 38 14.91 -1.43 -7.82
C ASP A 38 14.92 0.01 -8.34
N PRO A 39 15.55 0.96 -7.61
CA PRO A 39 15.57 2.35 -8.02
C PRO A 39 16.42 2.56 -9.27
N ASP A 40 15.92 3.34 -10.22
CA ASP A 40 16.67 3.76 -11.42
C ASP A 40 17.97 4.50 -11.08
N ALA A 41 18.05 5.11 -9.89
CA ALA A 41 19.25 5.77 -9.38
C ALA A 41 19.49 5.37 -7.93
N VAL A 42 20.71 4.91 -7.63
CA VAL A 42 21.15 4.69 -6.25
C VAL A 42 21.20 6.06 -5.55
N PRO A 43 20.47 6.26 -4.45
CA PRO A 43 20.51 7.53 -3.74
C PRO A 43 21.90 7.76 -3.15
N GLU A 44 22.45 8.96 -3.35
CA GLU A 44 23.78 9.35 -2.82
C GLU A 44 23.79 9.42 -1.29
N VAL A 45 22.62 9.66 -0.68
CA VAL A 45 22.35 9.62 0.75
C VAL A 45 20.97 8.98 0.96
N GLY A 46 20.88 7.95 1.80
CA GLY A 46 19.60 7.37 2.23
C GLY A 46 19.20 7.92 3.60
N GLU A 47 18.06 8.59 3.70
CA GLU A 47 17.49 8.94 5.01
C GLU A 47 16.93 7.65 5.65
N LEU A 48 17.50 7.28 6.79
CA LEU A 48 16.92 6.24 7.64
C LEU A 48 15.89 6.94 8.53
N ASP A 49 14.62 6.62 8.32
CA ASP A 49 13.54 6.99 9.25
C ASP A 49 13.43 5.88 10.32
N GLU A 50 13.29 6.26 11.59
CA GLU A 50 13.22 5.33 12.75
C GLU A 50 11.81 4.75 12.98
#